data_AF-A0A1Y2EKS9-F1
#
_entry.id   AF-A0A1Y2EKS9-F1
#
_cell.length_a   1.000
_cell.length_b   1.000
_cell.length_c   1.000
_cell.angle_alpha   90.00
_cell.angle_beta   90.00
_cell.angle_gamma   90.00
#
_symmetry.space_group_name_H-M   'P 1'
#
loop_
_entity.id
_entity.type
_entity.pdbx_description
1 polymer ?
#
loop_
_entity_poly.entity_id
_entity_poly.type
_entity_poly.pdbx_seq_one_letter_code
_entity_poly.pdbx_strand_id
1 'polypeptide(L)'
;MSKDTSAAAEPWTIESALKRLPEKPVEDSESAVPFFHQVGQLKTIRRSGWIQHGVSGRIESVAEHSHRMACLAMFAPPNLDRDKCMRMCLIHDLAESLVGDITPRDGVSKPEKQRREMTSIDYIAKRLLGNVQGGAHGDDLRAIWHEFEEGKTPESKFANDLDKIELLLQMVEYEKREERKKDLGEFGYVATKVQTPEMKAWAQDILDERAQFWGKEAHARDDTLDAKAKMQSDEYYG
;
A
#
# COMPACT_ATOMS: atom_id res chain seq x y z
N MET A 1 42.11 -16.16 -8.43
CA MET A 1 41.14 -16.12 -9.56
C MET A 1 39.76 -16.31 -8.93
N SER A 2 39.04 -15.28 -8.48
CA SER A 2 38.20 -14.35 -9.29
C SER A 2 37.53 -15.10 -10.44
N LYS A 3 36.19 -15.26 -10.52
CA LYS A 3 35.11 -14.35 -10.12
C LYS A 3 33.91 -15.13 -9.56
N ASP A 4 33.41 -14.72 -8.39
CA ASP A 4 32.05 -15.06 -7.98
C ASP A 4 31.12 -14.01 -8.61
N THR A 5 30.54 -14.34 -9.76
CA THR A 5 29.55 -13.49 -10.41
C THR A 5 28.24 -13.65 -9.66
N SER A 6 27.93 -12.71 -8.75
CA SER A 6 26.54 -12.53 -8.34
C SER A 6 25.74 -12.23 -9.60
N ALA A 7 24.85 -13.13 -9.99
CA ALA A 7 23.91 -12.87 -11.06
C ALA A 7 23.09 -11.65 -10.60
N ALA A 8 23.27 -10.50 -11.26
CA ALA A 8 22.40 -9.36 -11.05
C ALA A 8 20.96 -9.84 -11.24
N ALA A 9 20.11 -9.62 -10.23
CA ALA A 9 18.69 -9.95 -10.35
C ALA A 9 18.14 -9.36 -11.65
N GLU A 10 17.42 -10.16 -12.44
CA GLU A 10 16.86 -9.68 -13.69
C GLU A 10 16.03 -8.40 -13.45
N PRO A 11 16.19 -7.36 -14.29
CA PRO A 11 15.46 -6.12 -14.12
C PRO A 11 13.95 -6.37 -14.21
N TRP A 12 13.18 -5.70 -13.35
CA TRP A 12 11.72 -5.81 -13.38
C TRP A 12 11.16 -5.26 -14.69
N THR A 13 10.34 -6.05 -15.37
CA THR A 13 9.54 -5.65 -16.54
C THR A 13 8.12 -6.16 -16.38
N ILE A 14 7.21 -5.65 -17.20
CA ILE A 14 5.83 -6.15 -17.18
C ILE A 14 5.78 -7.63 -17.58
N GLU A 15 6.62 -8.08 -18.52
CA GLU A 15 6.70 -9.48 -18.93
C GLU A 15 7.20 -10.38 -17.81
N SER A 16 8.18 -9.94 -17.01
CA SER A 16 8.67 -10.72 -15.87
C SER A 16 7.67 -10.73 -14.72
N ALA A 17 6.82 -9.71 -14.57
CA ALA A 17 5.67 -9.73 -13.67
C ALA A 17 4.59 -10.72 -14.13
N LEU A 18 4.20 -10.68 -15.41
CA LEU A 18 3.16 -11.55 -15.96
C LEU A 18 3.53 -13.04 -15.89
N LYS A 19 4.81 -13.39 -16.02
CA LYS A 19 5.29 -14.77 -15.85
C LYS A 19 5.11 -15.33 -14.44
N ARG A 20 4.95 -14.48 -13.42
CA ARG A 20 4.75 -14.89 -12.02
C ARG A 20 3.29 -15.17 -11.70
N LEU A 21 2.36 -14.77 -12.56
CA LEU A 21 0.94 -15.03 -12.38
C LEU A 21 0.62 -16.51 -12.63
N PRO A 22 -0.35 -17.09 -11.90
CA PRO A 22 -0.77 -18.47 -12.11
C PRO A 22 -1.33 -18.69 -13.53
N GLU A 23 -1.97 -17.67 -14.09
CA GLU A 23 -2.48 -17.66 -15.46
C GLU A 23 -2.24 -16.27 -16.06
N LYS A 24 -1.80 -16.23 -17.32
CA LYS A 24 -1.59 -14.96 -18.02
C LYS A 24 -2.96 -14.34 -18.35
N PRO A 25 -3.21 -13.06 -18.01
CA PRO A 25 -4.43 -12.38 -18.40
C PRO A 25 -4.63 -12.36 -19.92
N VAL A 26 -5.89 -12.49 -20.36
CA VAL A 26 -6.27 -12.24 -21.75
C VAL A 26 -6.25 -10.73 -21.99
N GLU A 27 -5.34 -10.29 -22.85
CA GLU A 27 -5.18 -8.88 -23.24
C GLU A 27 -6.18 -8.50 -24.36
N ASP A 28 -6.51 -7.21 -24.46
CA ASP A 28 -7.32 -6.57 -25.50
C ASP A 28 -8.75 -7.14 -25.66
N SER A 29 -9.28 -7.73 -24.60
CA SER A 29 -10.65 -8.23 -24.53
C SER A 29 -11.67 -7.10 -24.43
N GLU A 30 -12.85 -7.27 -25.05
CA GLU A 30 -14.01 -6.39 -24.83
C GLU A 30 -14.72 -6.69 -23.49
N SER A 31 -14.37 -7.80 -22.84
CA SER A 31 -14.88 -8.19 -21.53
C SER A 31 -13.98 -7.68 -20.40
N ALA A 32 -14.56 -7.19 -19.32
CA ALA A 32 -13.85 -6.77 -18.11
C ALA A 32 -13.36 -7.94 -17.23
N VAL A 33 -13.71 -9.18 -17.57
CA VAL A 33 -13.37 -10.37 -16.76
C VAL A 33 -11.86 -10.55 -16.53
N PRO A 34 -10.96 -10.34 -17.51
CA PRO A 34 -9.51 -10.41 -17.27
C PRO A 34 -9.05 -9.41 -16.20
N PHE A 35 -9.61 -8.20 -16.18
CA PHE A 35 -9.35 -7.22 -15.13
C PHE A 35 -9.83 -7.71 -13.76
N PHE A 36 -11.00 -8.34 -13.66
CA PHE A 36 -11.51 -8.88 -12.39
C PHE A 36 -10.58 -9.96 -11.80
N HIS A 37 -10.02 -10.83 -12.65
CA HIS A 37 -9.02 -11.80 -12.22
C HIS A 37 -7.72 -11.13 -11.76
N GLN A 38 -7.33 -10.03 -12.41
CA GLN A 38 -6.16 -9.23 -12.01
C GLN A 38 -6.35 -8.60 -10.63
N VAL A 39 -7.51 -7.98 -10.37
CA VAL A 39 -7.88 -7.47 -9.02
C VAL A 39 -7.85 -8.61 -7.99
N GLY A 40 -8.28 -9.80 -8.38
CA GLY A 40 -8.24 -11.01 -7.54
C GLY A 40 -6.85 -11.38 -7.02
N GLN A 41 -5.77 -11.01 -7.70
CA GLN A 41 -4.39 -11.27 -7.25
C GLN A 41 -4.07 -10.56 -5.93
N LEU A 42 -4.69 -9.42 -5.65
CA LEU A 42 -4.47 -8.67 -4.39
C LEU A 42 -4.87 -9.47 -3.14
N LYS A 43 -5.69 -10.51 -3.29
CA LYS A 43 -6.08 -11.42 -2.19
C LYS A 43 -4.95 -12.36 -1.77
N THR A 44 -4.01 -12.64 -2.67
CA THR A 44 -2.91 -13.60 -2.43
C THR A 44 -1.63 -12.90 -2.01
N ILE A 45 -1.51 -11.60 -2.30
CA ILE A 45 -0.38 -10.77 -1.89
C ILE A 45 -0.57 -10.37 -0.43
N ARG A 46 0.33 -10.84 0.42
CA ARG A 46 0.36 -10.57 1.86
C ARG A 46 1.19 -9.33 2.09
N ARG A 47 0.77 -8.46 3.00
CA ARG A 47 1.50 -7.21 3.29
C ARG A 47 2.91 -7.54 3.83
N SER A 48 3.92 -7.28 2.99
CA SER A 48 5.33 -7.63 3.14
C SER A 48 5.93 -7.01 4.40
N GLY A 49 5.50 -5.80 4.77
CA GLY A 49 5.91 -5.14 6.00
C GLY A 49 5.73 -6.06 7.22
N TRP A 50 4.55 -6.62 7.43
CA TRP A 50 4.29 -7.50 8.58
C TRP A 50 5.10 -8.81 8.53
N ILE A 51 5.29 -9.36 7.33
CA ILE A 51 6.11 -10.58 7.13
C ILE A 51 7.55 -10.33 7.55
N GLN A 52 8.15 -9.25 7.06
CA GLN A 52 9.54 -8.90 7.33
C GLN A 52 9.80 -8.60 8.80
N HIS A 53 8.79 -8.04 9.48
CA HIS A 53 8.86 -7.85 10.93
C HIS A 53 8.56 -9.13 11.69
N GLY A 54 8.18 -10.23 11.06
CA GLY A 54 7.98 -11.52 11.72
C GLY A 54 6.72 -11.56 12.57
N VAL A 55 5.66 -10.91 12.13
CA VAL A 55 4.29 -11.08 12.65
C VAL A 55 3.86 -12.53 12.38
N SER A 56 3.32 -13.21 13.40
CA SER A 56 3.01 -14.64 13.29
C SER A 56 1.61 -14.89 12.71
N GLY A 57 1.28 -16.14 12.36
CA GLY A 57 -0.07 -16.53 11.95
C GLY A 57 -0.61 -15.82 10.69
N ARG A 58 -1.89 -15.43 10.72
CA ARG A 58 -2.59 -14.80 9.59
C ARG A 58 -2.22 -13.32 9.50
N ILE A 59 -1.42 -12.96 8.51
CA ILE A 59 -1.19 -11.58 8.07
C ILE A 59 -2.39 -11.09 7.23
N GLU A 60 -2.54 -9.81 6.96
CA GLU A 60 -3.53 -9.30 6.00
C GLU A 60 -3.01 -9.43 4.57
N SER A 61 -3.93 -9.45 3.61
CA SER A 61 -3.62 -9.24 2.19
C SER A 61 -3.79 -7.77 1.81
N VAL A 62 -3.21 -7.37 0.68
CA VAL A 62 -3.36 -6.02 0.13
C VAL A 62 -4.85 -5.70 -0.10
N ALA A 63 -5.63 -6.68 -0.55
CA ALA A 63 -7.08 -6.52 -0.70
C ALA A 63 -7.81 -6.24 0.63
N GLU A 64 -7.34 -6.79 1.76
CA GLU A 64 -7.93 -6.53 3.08
C GLU A 64 -7.62 -5.12 3.57
N HIS A 65 -6.37 -4.69 3.38
CA HIS A 65 -5.90 -3.33 3.64
C HIS A 65 -6.74 -2.31 2.85
N SER A 66 -6.82 -2.43 1.51
CA SER A 66 -7.60 -1.52 0.66
C SER A 66 -9.09 -1.53 0.99
N HIS A 67 -9.64 -2.69 1.37
CA HIS A 67 -11.04 -2.79 1.80
C HIS A 67 -11.29 -2.00 3.09
N ARG A 68 -10.45 -2.18 4.12
CA ARG A 68 -10.62 -1.44 5.38
C ARG A 68 -10.44 0.06 5.15
N MET A 69 -9.46 0.49 4.35
CA MET A 69 -9.34 1.88 3.95
C MET A 69 -10.61 2.44 3.30
N ALA A 70 -11.24 1.69 2.38
CA ALA A 70 -12.47 2.12 1.73
C ALA A 70 -13.65 2.25 2.74
N CYS A 71 -13.73 1.38 3.75
CA CYS A 71 -14.68 1.53 4.84
C CYS A 71 -14.41 2.79 5.67
N LEU A 72 -13.14 3.08 5.98
CA LEU A 72 -12.76 4.31 6.71
C LEU A 72 -13.06 5.57 5.89
N ALA A 73 -12.88 5.51 4.56
CA ALA A 73 -13.20 6.60 3.66
C ALA A 73 -14.69 6.98 3.64
N MET A 74 -15.59 6.13 4.15
CA MET A 74 -17.01 6.48 4.34
C MET A 74 -17.20 7.64 5.33
N PHE A 75 -16.20 7.90 6.19
CA PHE A 75 -16.15 8.99 7.16
C PHE A 75 -15.43 10.24 6.62
N ALA A 76 -15.26 10.36 5.30
CA ALA A 76 -14.70 11.56 4.71
C ALA A 76 -15.49 12.83 5.13
N PRO A 77 -14.78 13.96 5.38
CA PRO A 77 -15.39 15.24 5.66
C PRO A 77 -16.45 15.63 4.62
N PRO A 78 -17.50 16.37 5.03
CA PRO A 78 -18.61 16.72 4.15
C PRO A 78 -18.22 17.60 2.96
N ASN A 79 -17.02 18.20 2.99
CA ASN A 79 -16.48 19.01 1.91
C ASN A 79 -15.59 18.23 0.92
N LEU A 80 -15.44 16.91 1.09
CA LEU A 80 -14.71 16.04 0.16
C LEU A 80 -15.69 15.18 -0.66
N ASP A 81 -15.29 14.83 -1.88
CA ASP A 81 -15.99 13.78 -2.62
C ASP A 81 -15.68 12.41 -2.01
N ARG A 82 -16.59 11.96 -1.14
CA ARG A 82 -16.50 10.66 -0.45
C ARG A 82 -16.38 9.50 -1.42
N ASP A 83 -17.14 9.49 -2.51
CA ASP A 83 -17.14 8.38 -3.46
C ASP A 83 -15.79 8.31 -4.18
N LYS A 84 -15.19 9.46 -4.49
CA LYS A 84 -13.83 9.54 -5.02
C LYS A 84 -12.79 9.05 -4.01
N CYS A 85 -12.87 9.46 -2.74
CA CYS A 85 -11.98 8.95 -1.68
C CYS A 85 -12.06 7.43 -1.57
N MET A 86 -13.27 6.86 -1.55
CA MET A 86 -13.47 5.41 -1.52
C MET A 86 -12.87 4.72 -2.74
N ARG A 87 -13.05 5.28 -3.94
CA ARG A 87 -12.46 4.75 -5.18
C ARG A 87 -10.92 4.77 -5.12
N MET A 88 -10.32 5.86 -4.65
CA MET A 88 -8.87 5.94 -4.44
C MET A 88 -8.38 4.83 -3.51
N CYS A 89 -8.98 4.71 -2.32
CA CYS A 89 -8.61 3.67 -1.35
C CYS A 89 -8.70 2.26 -1.94
N LEU A 90 -9.72 1.97 -2.76
CA LEU A 90 -9.91 0.67 -3.39
C LEU A 90 -8.84 0.30 -4.43
N ILE A 91 -8.22 1.29 -5.09
CA ILE A 91 -7.35 1.03 -6.25
C ILE A 91 -5.91 1.53 -6.08
N HIS A 92 -5.57 2.24 -5.02
CA HIS A 92 -4.24 2.84 -4.88
C HIS A 92 -3.10 1.80 -4.94
N ASP A 93 -3.28 0.64 -4.30
CA ASP A 93 -2.33 -0.48 -4.36
C ASP A 93 -2.61 -1.47 -5.51
N LEU A 94 -3.45 -1.12 -6.49
CA LEU A 94 -3.79 -2.03 -7.59
C LEU A 94 -2.55 -2.45 -8.41
N ALA A 95 -1.54 -1.59 -8.49
CA ALA A 95 -0.26 -1.89 -9.14
C ALA A 95 0.45 -3.10 -8.51
N GLU A 96 0.27 -3.33 -7.20
CA GLU A 96 0.90 -4.43 -6.47
C GLU A 96 0.46 -5.80 -6.98
N SER A 97 -0.71 -5.88 -7.63
CA SER A 97 -1.17 -7.10 -8.31
C SER A 97 -0.19 -7.65 -9.36
N LEU A 98 0.77 -6.83 -9.80
CA LEU A 98 1.87 -7.19 -10.70
C LEU A 98 3.25 -6.91 -10.11
N VAL A 99 3.39 -5.79 -9.37
CA VAL A 99 4.67 -5.38 -8.80
C VAL A 99 5.05 -6.25 -7.59
N GLY A 100 4.06 -6.68 -6.81
CA GLY A 100 4.19 -7.12 -5.42
C GLY A 100 4.20 -5.92 -4.46
N ASP A 101 3.95 -6.18 -3.17
CA ASP A 101 4.05 -5.19 -2.10
C ASP A 101 5.52 -4.91 -1.78
N ILE A 102 6.03 -3.77 -2.28
CA ILE A 102 7.41 -3.30 -2.11
C ILE A 102 7.48 -2.44 -0.85
N THR A 103 8.39 -2.81 0.05
CA THR A 103 8.64 -2.13 1.32
C THR A 103 9.93 -1.29 1.30
N PRO A 104 10.13 -0.40 2.29
CA PRO A 104 11.41 0.31 2.45
C PRO A 104 12.63 -0.61 2.65
N ARG A 105 12.44 -1.86 3.09
CA ARG A 105 13.54 -2.83 3.32
C ARG A 105 14.00 -3.55 2.04
N ASP A 106 13.24 -3.46 0.95
CA ASP A 106 13.54 -4.18 -0.31
C ASP A 106 14.61 -3.48 -1.16
N GLY A 107 15.04 -2.27 -0.81
CA GLY A 107 16.12 -1.55 -1.48
C GLY A 107 15.79 -1.11 -2.92
N VAL A 108 14.50 -1.06 -3.27
CA VAL A 108 14.03 -0.46 -4.52
C VAL A 108 13.90 1.04 -4.32
N SER A 109 14.59 1.83 -5.14
CA SER A 109 14.52 3.29 -5.03
C SER A 109 13.12 3.81 -5.38
N LYS A 110 12.75 4.96 -4.80
CA LYS A 110 11.44 5.59 -5.08
C LYS A 110 11.15 5.76 -6.58
N PRO A 111 12.08 6.26 -7.43
CA PRO A 111 11.82 6.39 -8.86
C PRO A 111 11.59 5.05 -9.57
N GLU A 112 12.28 3.99 -9.14
CA GLU A 112 12.10 2.66 -9.71
C GLU A 112 10.76 2.05 -9.27
N LYS A 113 10.37 2.19 -8.00
CA LYS A 113 9.03 1.80 -7.52
C LYS A 113 7.94 2.48 -8.36
N GLN A 114 8.00 3.81 -8.48
CA GLN A 114 7.05 4.60 -9.26
C GLN A 114 7.02 4.16 -10.74
N ARG A 115 8.18 3.88 -11.35
CA ARG A 115 8.23 3.36 -12.73
C ARG A 115 7.49 2.04 -12.87
N ARG A 116 7.71 1.09 -11.94
CA ARG A 116 7.08 -0.24 -11.96
C ARG A 116 5.57 -0.09 -11.83
N GLU A 117 5.13 0.68 -10.85
CA GLU A 117 3.71 0.87 -10.55
C GLU A 117 2.97 1.57 -11.69
N MET A 118 3.54 2.65 -12.23
CA MET A 118 3.00 3.33 -13.40
C MET A 118 2.92 2.39 -14.60
N THR A 119 3.94 1.55 -14.83
CA THR A 119 3.94 0.57 -15.94
C THR A 119 2.82 -0.46 -15.75
N SER A 120 2.60 -0.91 -14.51
CA SER A 120 1.54 -1.86 -14.17
C SER A 120 0.15 -1.26 -14.36
N ILE A 121 -0.09 -0.02 -13.92
CA ILE A 121 -1.37 0.66 -14.11
C ILE A 121 -1.62 0.98 -15.59
N ASP A 122 -0.60 1.40 -16.32
CA ASP A 122 -0.69 1.58 -17.77
C ASP A 122 -1.05 0.28 -18.49
N TYR A 123 -0.45 -0.85 -18.08
CA TYR A 123 -0.81 -2.16 -18.62
C TYR A 123 -2.26 -2.52 -18.31
N ILE A 124 -2.72 -2.35 -17.07
CA ILE A 124 -4.10 -2.64 -16.67
C ILE A 124 -5.08 -1.77 -17.47
N ALA A 125 -4.85 -0.46 -17.50
CA ALA A 125 -5.71 0.49 -18.19
C ALA A 125 -5.76 0.24 -19.70
N LYS A 126 -4.62 0.00 -20.35
CA LYS A 126 -4.53 -0.09 -21.81
C LYS A 126 -4.81 -1.50 -22.34
N ARG A 127 -4.31 -2.54 -21.66
CA ARG A 127 -4.38 -3.94 -22.14
C ARG A 127 -5.53 -4.73 -21.55
N LEU A 128 -5.97 -4.45 -20.32
CA LEU A 128 -7.09 -5.18 -19.71
C LEU A 128 -8.42 -4.42 -19.81
N LEU A 129 -8.37 -3.09 -19.92
CA LEU A 129 -9.57 -2.25 -19.97
C LEU A 129 -9.69 -1.41 -21.26
N GLY A 130 -8.67 -1.37 -22.12
CA GLY A 130 -8.62 -0.47 -23.27
C GLY A 130 -9.74 -0.69 -24.30
N ASN A 131 -10.24 -1.92 -24.43
CA ASN A 131 -11.35 -2.27 -25.33
C ASN A 131 -12.70 -2.40 -24.60
N VAL A 132 -12.71 -2.32 -23.26
CA VAL A 132 -13.93 -2.43 -22.47
C VAL A 132 -14.68 -1.10 -22.53
N GLN A 133 -15.84 -1.10 -23.19
CA GLN A 133 -16.68 0.11 -23.38
C GLN A 133 -15.89 1.31 -23.93
N GLY A 134 -14.98 1.05 -24.89
CA GLY A 134 -14.18 2.09 -25.53
C GLY A 134 -13.05 2.67 -24.67
N GLY A 135 -12.64 1.98 -23.59
CA GLY A 135 -11.45 2.34 -22.81
C GLY A 135 -11.68 3.32 -21.66
N ALA A 136 -12.88 3.92 -21.58
CA ALA A 136 -13.20 4.94 -20.58
C ALA A 136 -12.93 4.48 -19.13
N HIS A 137 -13.23 3.23 -18.80
CA HIS A 137 -12.97 2.67 -17.46
C HIS A 137 -11.48 2.58 -17.15
N GLY A 138 -10.64 2.29 -18.14
CA GLY A 138 -9.19 2.27 -17.99
C GLY A 138 -8.62 3.67 -17.75
N ASP A 139 -9.11 4.66 -18.50
CA ASP A 139 -8.70 6.06 -18.36
C ASP A 139 -9.10 6.64 -16.99
N ASP A 140 -10.33 6.40 -16.55
CA ASP A 140 -10.83 6.84 -15.24
C ASP A 140 -10.05 6.20 -14.09
N LEU A 141 -9.80 4.89 -14.15
CA LEU A 141 -9.00 4.16 -13.16
C LEU A 141 -7.59 4.74 -13.06
N ARG A 142 -6.96 4.95 -14.21
CA ARG A 142 -5.60 5.52 -14.28
C ARG A 142 -5.56 6.94 -13.73
N ALA A 143 -6.58 7.77 -14.01
CA ALA A 143 -6.67 9.13 -13.51
C ALA A 143 -6.80 9.17 -11.98
N ILE A 144 -7.69 8.35 -11.41
CA ILE A 144 -7.87 8.25 -9.95
C ILE A 144 -6.59 7.75 -9.27
N TRP A 145 -5.94 6.72 -9.82
CA TRP A 145 -4.68 6.21 -9.29
C TRP A 145 -3.58 7.27 -9.32
N HIS A 146 -3.41 7.97 -10.44
CA HIS A 146 -2.42 9.04 -10.57
C HIS A 146 -2.67 10.19 -9.59
N GLU A 147 -3.93 10.57 -9.38
CA GLU A 147 -4.27 11.62 -8.41
C GLU A 147 -3.90 11.22 -6.97
N PHE A 148 -4.11 9.95 -6.59
CA PHE A 148 -3.66 9.43 -5.30
C PHE A 148 -2.13 9.55 -5.15
N GLU A 149 -1.37 9.08 -6.15
CA GLU A 149 0.09 9.11 -6.16
C GLU A 149 0.66 10.53 -6.09
N GLU A 150 -0.01 11.51 -6.70
CA GLU A 150 0.43 12.89 -6.62
C GLU A 150 0.22 13.50 -5.23
N GLY A 151 -0.79 13.05 -4.47
CA GLY A 151 -1.05 13.52 -3.10
C GLY A 151 -1.32 15.02 -2.98
N LYS A 152 -1.83 15.67 -4.03
CA LYS A 152 -1.99 17.14 -4.11
C LYS A 152 -3.40 17.61 -3.75
N THR A 153 -4.42 16.86 -4.18
CA THR A 153 -5.84 17.21 -3.99
C THR A 153 -6.29 16.94 -2.56
N PRO A 154 -7.37 17.60 -2.07
CA PRO A 154 -7.93 17.30 -0.76
C PRO A 154 -8.28 15.82 -0.58
N GLU A 155 -8.89 15.19 -1.59
CA GLU A 155 -9.25 13.78 -1.59
C GLU A 155 -8.02 12.87 -1.55
N SER A 156 -7.01 13.13 -2.39
CA SER A 156 -5.77 12.31 -2.39
C SER A 156 -4.98 12.44 -1.10
N LYS A 157 -4.95 13.63 -0.48
CA LYS A 157 -4.33 13.82 0.85
C LYS A 157 -5.07 13.05 1.93
N PHE A 158 -6.40 13.12 1.93
CA PHE A 158 -7.23 12.36 2.86
C PHE A 158 -7.03 10.85 2.68
N ALA A 159 -7.04 10.35 1.45
CA ALA A 159 -6.80 8.92 1.17
C ALA A 159 -5.37 8.47 1.54
N ASN A 160 -4.36 9.32 1.31
CA ASN A 160 -2.97 9.07 1.74
C ASN A 160 -2.81 9.06 3.26
N ASP A 161 -3.56 9.89 3.98
CA ASP A 161 -3.58 9.85 5.44
C ASP A 161 -4.28 8.57 5.91
N LEU A 162 -5.36 8.15 5.27
CA LEU A 162 -6.05 6.89 5.58
C LEU A 162 -5.16 5.66 5.44
N ASP A 163 -4.27 5.59 4.45
CA ASP A 163 -3.29 4.51 4.31
C ASP A 163 -2.42 4.38 5.58
N LYS A 164 -1.96 5.52 6.11
CA LYS A 164 -1.16 5.58 7.35
C LYS A 164 -1.99 5.25 8.58
N ILE A 165 -3.23 5.74 8.66
CA ILE A 165 -4.16 5.43 9.76
C ILE A 165 -4.45 3.94 9.81
N GLU A 166 -4.68 3.31 8.65
CA GLU A 166 -4.96 1.89 8.54
C GLU A 166 -3.74 1.07 8.99
N LEU A 167 -2.53 1.46 8.59
CA LEU A 167 -1.28 0.85 9.05
C LEU A 167 -1.12 0.93 10.58
N LEU A 168 -1.42 2.09 11.18
CA LEU A 168 -1.36 2.28 12.64
C LEU A 168 -2.39 1.42 13.38
N LEU A 169 -3.63 1.33 12.87
CA LEU A 169 -4.64 0.44 13.43
C LEU A 169 -4.16 -1.01 13.39
N GLN A 170 -3.67 -1.46 12.24
CA GLN A 170 -3.22 -2.83 12.07
C GLN A 170 -2.02 -3.18 12.96
N MET A 171 -1.10 -2.23 13.15
CA MET A 171 0.01 -2.34 14.10
C MET A 171 -0.50 -2.67 15.50
N VAL A 172 -1.40 -1.85 16.04
CA VAL A 172 -1.95 -2.05 17.40
C VAL A 172 -2.68 -3.38 17.51
N GLU A 173 -3.47 -3.75 16.50
CA GLU A 173 -4.18 -5.05 16.48
C GLU A 173 -3.23 -6.25 16.49
N TYR A 174 -2.13 -6.18 15.74
CA TYR A 174 -1.13 -7.25 15.76
C TYR A 174 -0.36 -7.30 17.08
N GLU A 175 0.03 -6.18 17.67
CA GLU A 175 0.66 -6.18 18.99
C GLU A 175 -0.25 -6.77 20.07
N LYS A 176 -1.55 -6.46 20.02
CA LYS A 176 -2.57 -7.07 20.89
C LYS A 176 -2.66 -8.57 20.68
N ARG A 177 -2.73 -9.02 19.42
CA ARG A 177 -2.83 -10.44 19.09
C ARG A 177 -1.58 -11.23 19.48
N GLU A 178 -0.41 -10.62 19.37
CA GLU A 178 0.87 -11.20 19.80
C GLU A 178 1.10 -11.06 21.32
N GLU A 179 0.14 -10.50 22.07
CA GLU A 179 0.17 -10.36 23.53
C GLU A 179 1.45 -9.67 24.03
N ARG A 180 1.86 -8.56 23.40
CA ARG A 180 3.11 -7.82 23.70
C ARG A 180 4.41 -8.58 23.45
N LYS A 181 4.37 -9.77 22.83
CA LYS A 181 5.60 -10.50 22.42
C LYS A 181 6.27 -9.86 21.21
N LYS A 182 5.56 -8.96 20.52
CA LYS A 182 6.03 -8.26 19.34
C LYS A 182 5.80 -6.78 19.51
N ASP A 183 6.89 -6.02 19.45
CA ASP A 183 6.88 -4.56 19.40
C ASP A 183 7.02 -4.14 17.94
N LEU A 184 6.02 -3.45 17.43
CA LEU A 184 5.90 -2.96 16.06
C LEU A 184 5.97 -1.41 16.03
N GLY A 185 6.45 -0.76 17.10
CA GLY A 185 6.43 0.69 17.23
C GLY A 185 7.17 1.47 16.14
N GLU A 186 8.03 0.83 15.35
CA GLU A 186 8.64 1.45 14.18
C GLU A 186 7.62 1.89 13.12
N PHE A 187 6.49 1.17 13.02
CA PHE A 187 5.38 1.58 12.16
C PHE A 187 4.70 2.83 12.68
N GLY A 188 4.79 3.13 13.98
CA GLY A 188 4.31 4.37 14.59
C GLY A 188 4.85 5.63 13.91
N TYR A 189 6.03 5.54 13.29
CA TYR A 189 6.71 6.69 12.68
C TYR A 189 5.89 7.34 11.57
N VAL A 190 5.02 6.58 10.90
CA VAL A 190 4.16 7.13 9.84
C VAL A 190 3.17 8.18 10.35
N ALA A 191 2.87 8.19 11.66
CA ALA A 191 2.05 9.24 12.28
C ALA A 191 2.65 10.64 12.05
N THR A 192 3.98 10.76 11.97
CA THR A 192 4.67 12.02 11.68
C THR A 192 4.45 12.53 10.25
N LYS A 193 3.94 11.66 9.36
CA LYS A 193 3.69 11.93 7.94
C LYS A 193 2.22 12.20 7.64
N VAL A 194 1.34 12.08 8.62
CA VAL A 194 -0.08 12.43 8.50
C VAL A 194 -0.22 13.93 8.32
N GLN A 195 -1.01 14.35 7.33
CA GLN A 195 -1.05 15.74 6.87
C GLN A 195 -2.20 16.53 7.49
N THR A 196 -3.41 15.99 7.40
CA THR A 196 -4.64 16.72 7.74
C THR A 196 -4.90 16.78 9.25
N PRO A 197 -5.48 17.88 9.77
CA PRO A 197 -5.70 18.03 11.20
C PRO A 197 -6.59 16.93 11.82
N GLU A 198 -7.63 16.52 11.12
CA GLU A 198 -8.54 15.46 11.57
C GLU A 198 -7.82 14.12 11.67
N MET A 199 -7.05 13.76 10.65
CA MET A 199 -6.29 12.50 10.66
C MET A 199 -5.20 12.49 11.71
N LYS A 200 -4.59 13.64 12.02
CA LYS A 200 -3.65 13.75 13.15
C LYS A 200 -4.33 13.44 14.48
N ALA A 201 -5.59 13.85 14.66
CA ALA A 201 -6.34 13.50 15.85
C ALA A 201 -6.59 11.98 15.92
N TRP A 202 -7.00 11.34 14.82
CA TRP A 202 -7.19 9.88 14.78
C TRP A 202 -5.89 9.12 15.00
N ALA A 203 -4.79 9.57 14.40
CA ALA A 203 -3.47 8.99 14.64
C ALA A 203 -3.10 9.08 16.12
N GLN A 204 -3.34 10.23 16.77
CA GLN A 204 -3.09 10.39 18.20
C GLN A 204 -3.97 9.44 19.05
N ASP A 205 -5.26 9.32 18.75
CA ASP A 205 -6.16 8.40 19.47
C ASP A 205 -5.66 6.95 19.39
N ILE A 206 -5.16 6.51 18.22
CA ILE A 206 -4.60 5.17 18.03
C ILE A 206 -3.30 4.99 18.82
N LEU A 207 -2.42 6.00 18.83
CA LEU A 207 -1.18 5.95 19.59
C LEU A 207 -1.44 5.98 21.11
N ASP A 208 -2.47 6.70 21.56
CA ASP A 208 -2.90 6.69 22.96
C ASP A 208 -3.47 5.32 23.36
N GLU A 209 -4.25 4.68 22.47
CA GLU A 209 -4.73 3.31 22.63
C GLU A 209 -3.55 2.32 22.73
N ARG A 210 -2.54 2.47 21.88
CA ARG A 210 -1.30 1.68 21.93
C ARG A 210 -0.58 1.87 23.25
N ALA A 211 -0.36 3.12 23.66
CA ALA A 211 0.33 3.46 24.91
C ALA A 211 -0.42 2.88 26.12
N GLN A 212 -1.76 2.94 26.13
CA GLN A 212 -2.58 2.31 27.16
C GLN A 212 -2.42 0.78 27.15
N PHE A 213 -2.38 0.15 25.98
CA PHE A 213 -2.19 -1.29 25.85
C PHE A 213 -0.83 -1.74 26.40
N TRP A 214 0.26 -1.02 26.12
CA TRP A 214 1.59 -1.36 26.65
C TRP A 214 1.76 -0.97 28.13
N GLY A 215 1.11 0.10 28.58
CA GLY A 215 1.14 0.53 29.98
C GLY A 215 2.55 0.82 30.48
N LYS A 216 3.02 0.03 31.45
CA LYS A 216 4.38 0.17 32.02
C LYS A 216 5.43 -0.72 31.36
N GLU A 217 5.01 -1.61 30.46
CA GLU A 217 5.93 -2.49 29.74
C GLU A 217 6.81 -1.68 28.79
N ALA A 218 8.10 -2.03 28.72
CA ALA A 218 9.03 -1.34 27.83
C ALA A 218 8.71 -1.66 26.36
N HIS A 219 8.63 -0.62 25.54
CA HIS A 219 8.35 -0.70 24.10
C HIS A 219 8.95 0.52 23.38
N ALA A 220 9.09 0.42 22.06
CA ALA A 220 9.60 1.46 21.19
C ALA A 220 8.67 2.67 21.16
N ARG A 221 9.29 3.86 21.09
CA ARG A 221 8.57 5.12 20.88
C ARG A 221 8.11 5.24 19.44
N ASP A 222 6.86 5.64 19.27
CA ASP A 222 6.21 5.73 17.96
C ASP A 222 6.81 6.82 17.05
N ASP A 223 7.46 7.84 17.60
CA ASP A 223 7.99 8.98 16.84
C ASP A 223 9.47 8.87 16.49
N THR A 224 10.13 7.75 16.84
CA THR A 224 11.57 7.57 16.64
C THR A 224 11.91 6.32 15.86
N LEU A 225 12.82 6.47 14.90
CA LEU A 225 13.47 5.38 14.18
C LEU A 225 14.99 5.52 14.31
N ASP A 226 15.73 4.41 14.19
CA ASP A 226 17.16 4.50 13.96
C ASP A 226 17.48 5.25 12.65
N ALA A 227 18.69 5.77 12.50
CA ALA A 227 19.03 6.63 11.37
C ALA A 227 18.81 5.96 9.99
N LYS A 228 19.02 4.65 9.89
CA LYS A 228 18.84 3.91 8.64
C LYS A 228 17.36 3.70 8.37
N ALA A 229 16.60 3.19 9.34
CA ALA A 229 15.16 3.00 9.21
C ALA A 229 14.43 4.33 8.93
N LYS A 230 14.86 5.42 9.58
CA LYS A 230 14.36 6.77 9.33
C LYS A 230 14.60 7.22 7.89
N MET A 231 15.82 7.08 7.39
CA MET A 231 16.16 7.45 6.01
C MET A 231 15.31 6.66 4.99
N GLN A 232 15.15 5.36 5.20
CA GLN A 232 14.33 4.50 4.33
C GLN A 232 12.85 4.87 4.39
N SER A 233 12.32 5.14 5.58
CA SER A 233 10.93 5.58 5.78
C SER A 233 10.68 6.96 5.18
N ASP A 234 11.60 7.91 5.35
CA ASP A 234 11.51 9.25 4.75
C ASP A 234 11.59 9.21 3.23
N GLU A 235 12.42 8.33 2.64
CA GLU A 235 12.46 8.16 1.17
C GLU A 235 11.16 7.57 0.64
N TYR A 236 10.53 6.65 1.39
CA TYR A 236 9.31 5.97 0.99
C TYR A 236 8.06 6.85 1.14
N TYR A 237 7.88 7.47 2.31
CA TYR A 237 6.68 8.25 2.68
C TYR A 237 6.82 9.77 2.51
N GLY A 238 8.03 10.28 2.28
CA GLY A 238 8.32 11.71 2.13
C GLY A 238 8.15 12.26 0.72
#